data_AF-A0A1F8M3Y2-F1
#
_entry.id   AF-A0A1F8M3Y2-F1
#
_cell.length_a   1.000
_cell.length_b   1.000
_cell.length_c   1.000
_cell.angle_alpha   90.00
_cell.angle_beta   90.00
_cell.angle_gamma   90.00
#
_symmetry.space_group_name_H-M   'P 1'
#
loop_
_entity.id
_entity.type
_entity.pdbx_description
1 polymer ?
#
loop_
_entity_poly.entity_id
_entity_poly.type
_entity_poly.pdbx_seq_one_letter_code
_entity_poly.pdbx_strand_id
1 'polypeptide(L)'
;MSPIVIVTAVESGFGFLLTSAILYSVLKNGRKNYHYLFAAFLLICAIWDLGIFLLMLRNNHVEELDVIGRFAVYPCLFIPALVFHFANLYTGRPIKWAILLLWISSGVCLIPIIFGMFYQIEGYYSYDWGNIFRMESSDISPFIYFFIFIFWVGVFLSACWILYKNSKRVTSQVERRHHYYIIASLMVVAFAIVKTMVTMGIDIGFLLPLGMFLNDMFATIIGLAIIKDRLFDITVIIKKGMLFSILAGAVIFIYSFVEHLLVTFIGEKVGESSTALHLLSVAIGIAVLMPLKNRIEKAVEGYFAHRKLVF
;
A
#
# COMPACT_ATOMS: atom_id res chain seq x y z
N MET A 1 -11.50 3.46 -21.18
CA MET A 1 -11.30 3.63 -19.72
C MET A 1 -10.99 5.09 -19.45
N SER A 2 -11.63 5.70 -18.45
CA SER A 2 -11.37 7.09 -18.04
C SER A 2 -9.94 7.25 -17.52
N PRO A 3 -9.29 8.43 -17.68
CA PRO A 3 -8.02 8.73 -17.04
C PRO A 3 -8.02 8.47 -15.53
N ILE A 4 -9.12 8.74 -14.83
CA ILE A 4 -9.23 8.52 -13.38
C ILE A 4 -9.11 7.04 -13.02
N VAL A 5 -9.76 6.15 -13.78
CA VAL A 5 -9.68 4.69 -13.58
C VAL A 5 -8.26 4.19 -13.83
N ILE A 6 -7.62 4.67 -14.89
CA ILE A 6 -6.24 4.29 -15.23
C ILE A 6 -5.27 4.74 -14.15
N VAL A 7 -5.32 6.02 -13.74
CA VAL A 7 -4.45 6.57 -12.69
C VAL A 7 -4.68 5.83 -11.38
N THR A 8 -5.94 5.62 -10.99
CA THR A 8 -6.27 4.87 -9.77
C THR A 8 -5.74 3.44 -9.84
N ALA A 9 -5.83 2.76 -10.98
CA ALA A 9 -5.27 1.42 -11.16
C ALA A 9 -3.75 1.42 -11.00
N VAL A 10 -3.06 2.37 -11.63
CA VAL A 10 -1.59 2.46 -11.54
C VAL A 10 -1.15 2.75 -10.10
N GLU A 11 -1.74 3.74 -9.45
CA GLU A 11 -1.44 4.11 -8.06
C GLU A 11 -1.73 2.94 -7.11
N SER A 12 -2.92 2.33 -7.19
CA SER A 12 -3.27 1.18 -6.32
C SER A 12 -2.39 -0.05 -6.56
N GLY A 13 -2.01 -0.34 -7.80
CA GLY A 13 -1.07 -1.42 -8.11
C GLY A 13 0.33 -1.14 -7.57
N PHE A 14 0.81 0.10 -7.68
CA PHE A 14 2.08 0.53 -7.11
C PHE A 14 2.07 0.48 -5.58
N GLY A 15 1.03 1.03 -4.96
CA GLY A 15 0.78 0.98 -3.51
C GLY A 15 0.78 -0.44 -2.97
N PHE A 16 0.11 -1.37 -3.65
CA PHE A 16 0.11 -2.78 -3.30
C PHE A 16 1.53 -3.37 -3.27
N LEU A 17 2.34 -3.14 -4.32
CA LEU A 17 3.71 -3.65 -4.39
C LEU A 17 4.60 -3.03 -3.31
N LEU A 18 4.50 -1.71 -3.11
CA LEU A 18 5.28 -0.98 -2.13
C LEU A 18 4.95 -1.43 -0.69
N THR A 19 3.66 -1.44 -0.35
CA THR A 19 3.17 -1.89 0.96
C THR A 19 3.53 -3.35 1.21
N SER A 20 3.43 -4.23 0.21
CA SER A 20 3.83 -5.64 0.32
C SER A 20 5.33 -5.80 0.56
N ALA A 21 6.17 -5.00 -0.09
CA ALA A 21 7.62 -5.03 0.12
C ALA A 21 7.99 -4.59 1.55
N ILE A 22 7.31 -3.56 2.08
CA ILE A 22 7.48 -3.11 3.48
C ILE A 22 6.99 -4.19 4.44
N LEU A 23 5.80 -4.76 4.19
CA LEU A 23 5.23 -5.85 4.97
C LEU A 23 6.19 -7.04 5.08
N TYR A 24 6.72 -7.51 3.95
CA TYR A 24 7.71 -8.58 3.92
C TYR A 24 8.96 -8.22 4.73
N SER A 25 9.44 -6.99 4.60
CA SER A 25 10.60 -6.51 5.35
C SER A 25 10.34 -6.52 6.87
N VAL A 26 9.18 -6.05 7.30
CA VAL A 26 8.76 -6.05 8.72
C VAL A 26 8.60 -7.46 9.25
N LEU A 27 7.95 -8.38 8.52
CA LEU A 27 7.74 -9.76 8.98
C LEU A 27 9.04 -10.55 9.07
N LYS A 28 9.94 -10.39 8.10
CA LYS A 28 11.19 -11.15 8.05
C LYS A 28 12.16 -10.80 9.18
N ASN A 29 12.14 -9.55 9.63
CA ASN A 29 13.10 -9.04 10.62
C ASN A 29 12.46 -8.68 11.96
N GLY A 30 11.13 -8.64 12.00
CA GLY A 30 10.37 -8.26 13.16
C GLY A 30 10.41 -9.33 14.23
N ARG A 31 11.01 -9.01 15.38
CA ARG A 31 11.10 -9.91 16.54
C ARG A 31 10.24 -9.51 17.75
N LYS A 32 9.57 -8.37 17.68
CA LYS A 32 8.80 -7.79 18.80
C LYS A 32 7.33 -7.77 18.45
N ASN A 33 6.49 -7.86 19.47
CA ASN A 33 5.03 -7.93 19.32
C ASN A 33 4.43 -6.78 18.50
N TYR A 34 4.95 -5.55 18.65
CA TYR A 34 4.48 -4.40 17.88
C TYR A 34 4.82 -4.48 16.38
N HIS A 35 5.84 -5.26 15.99
CA HIS A 35 6.12 -5.50 14.57
C HIS A 35 5.00 -6.32 13.91
N TYR A 36 4.44 -7.31 14.61
CA TYR A 36 3.33 -8.10 14.09
C TYR A 36 2.04 -7.28 14.00
N LEU A 37 1.78 -6.40 14.96
CA LEU A 37 0.64 -5.47 14.88
C LEU A 37 0.79 -4.51 13.68
N PHE A 38 1.99 -3.98 13.48
CA PHE A 38 2.28 -3.11 12.33
C PHE A 38 2.19 -3.88 11.01
N ALA A 39 2.68 -5.12 10.96
CA ALA A 39 2.55 -5.98 9.80
C ALA A 39 1.08 -6.32 9.48
N ALA A 40 0.25 -6.60 10.49
CA ALA A 40 -1.18 -6.81 10.29
C ALA A 40 -1.87 -5.56 9.71
N PHE A 41 -1.48 -4.37 10.18
CA PHE A 41 -1.95 -3.11 9.59
C PHE A 41 -1.52 -2.95 8.12
N LEU A 42 -0.24 -3.20 7.81
CA LEU A 42 0.26 -3.17 6.43
C LEU A 42 -0.40 -4.21 5.53
N LEU A 43 -0.72 -5.41 6.05
CA LEU A 43 -1.45 -6.44 5.31
C LEU A 43 -2.84 -5.95 4.91
N ILE A 44 -3.55 -5.27 5.82
CA ILE A 44 -4.86 -4.69 5.50
C ILE A 44 -4.71 -3.60 4.43
N CYS A 45 -3.70 -2.73 4.53
CA CYS A 45 -3.42 -1.73 3.49
C CYS A 45 -3.14 -2.41 2.13
N ALA A 46 -2.36 -3.49 2.10
CA ALA A 46 -2.08 -4.23 0.88
C ALA A 46 -3.34 -4.89 0.30
N ILE A 47 -4.21 -5.46 1.14
CA ILE A 47 -5.50 -6.02 0.72
C ILE A 47 -6.39 -4.93 0.13
N TRP A 48 -6.43 -3.75 0.76
CA TRP A 48 -7.17 -2.61 0.25
C TRP A 48 -6.65 -2.16 -1.11
N ASP A 49 -5.34 -1.95 -1.24
CA ASP A 49 -4.72 -1.48 -2.48
C ASP A 49 -4.93 -2.49 -3.62
N LEU A 50 -4.78 -3.79 -3.33
CA LEU A 50 -5.11 -4.85 -4.29
C LEU A 50 -6.60 -4.85 -4.66
N GLY A 51 -7.48 -4.64 -3.69
CA GLY A 51 -8.93 -4.55 -3.92
C GLY A 51 -9.29 -3.41 -4.85
N ILE A 52 -8.75 -2.20 -4.62
CA ILE A 52 -8.95 -1.05 -5.51
C ILE A 52 -8.36 -1.32 -6.89
N PHE A 53 -7.16 -1.91 -6.97
CA PHE A 53 -6.56 -2.27 -8.25
C PHE A 53 -7.45 -3.20 -9.07
N LEU A 54 -7.99 -4.24 -8.45
CA LEU A 54 -8.91 -5.18 -9.07
C LEU A 54 -10.23 -4.49 -9.48
N LEU A 55 -10.77 -3.60 -8.66
CA LEU A 55 -11.96 -2.81 -9.03
C LEU A 55 -11.72 -1.94 -10.27
N MET A 56 -10.53 -1.35 -10.40
CA MET A 56 -10.22 -0.52 -11.56
C MET A 56 -9.97 -1.37 -12.81
N LEU A 57 -9.28 -2.51 -12.70
CA LEU A 57 -9.13 -3.44 -13.83
C LEU A 57 -10.47 -4.00 -14.31
N ARG A 58 -11.39 -4.24 -13.37
CA ARG A 58 -12.69 -4.85 -13.63
C ARG A 58 -13.83 -3.85 -13.61
N ASN A 59 -13.54 -2.58 -13.87
CA ASN A 59 -14.50 -1.49 -13.76
C ASN A 59 -15.77 -1.66 -14.62
N ASN A 60 -15.66 -2.40 -15.73
CA ASN A 60 -16.79 -2.71 -16.61
C ASN A 60 -17.59 -3.95 -16.20
N HIS A 61 -17.10 -4.77 -15.27
CA HIS A 61 -17.74 -6.00 -14.78
C HIS A 61 -18.49 -5.69 -13.49
N VAL A 62 -19.59 -4.94 -13.61
CA VAL A 62 -20.32 -4.36 -12.47
C VAL A 62 -20.83 -5.39 -11.46
N GLU A 63 -21.15 -6.60 -11.92
CA GLU A 63 -21.63 -7.72 -11.10
C GLU A 63 -20.60 -8.25 -10.09
N GLU A 64 -19.33 -7.85 -10.23
CA GLU A 64 -18.24 -8.38 -9.40
C GLU A 64 -17.64 -7.33 -8.47
N LEU A 65 -18.07 -6.07 -8.59
CA LEU A 65 -17.54 -4.96 -7.81
C LEU A 65 -17.91 -5.05 -6.33
N ASP A 66 -19.08 -5.60 -6.01
CA ASP A 66 -19.56 -5.77 -4.65
C ASP A 66 -18.73 -6.82 -3.88
N VAL A 67 -18.40 -7.96 -4.51
CA VAL A 67 -17.57 -9.02 -3.94
C VAL A 67 -16.16 -8.50 -3.67
N ILE A 68 -15.57 -7.80 -4.64
CA ILE A 68 -14.24 -7.19 -4.46
C ILE A 68 -14.29 -6.11 -3.36
N GLY A 69 -15.36 -5.31 -3.33
CA GLY A 69 -15.61 -4.31 -2.30
C GLY A 69 -15.67 -4.91 -0.89
N ARG A 70 -16.42 -6.00 -0.68
CA ARG A 70 -16.51 -6.72 0.62
C ARG A 70 -15.15 -7.24 1.06
N PHE A 71 -14.39 -7.86 0.15
CA PHE A 71 -13.06 -8.36 0.43
C PHE A 71 -12.10 -7.24 0.86
N ALA A 72 -12.17 -6.07 0.21
CA ALA A 72 -11.33 -4.92 0.55
C ALA A 72 -11.75 -4.24 1.86
N VAL A 73 -13.05 -4.10 2.12
CA VAL A 73 -13.60 -3.28 3.21
C VAL A 73 -13.57 -4.00 4.56
N TYR A 74 -13.90 -5.30 4.63
CA TYR A 74 -14.03 -5.98 5.93
C TYR A 74 -12.76 -5.97 6.79
N PRO A 75 -11.55 -6.18 6.24
CA PRO A 75 -10.32 -6.09 7.03
C PRO A 75 -10.09 -4.68 7.61
N CYS A 76 -10.54 -3.63 6.94
CA CYS A 76 -10.36 -2.23 7.37
C CYS A 76 -11.02 -1.90 8.72
N LEU A 77 -12.01 -2.68 9.15
CA LEU A 77 -12.67 -2.52 10.45
C LEU A 77 -11.72 -2.71 11.64
N PHE A 78 -10.60 -3.42 11.43
CA PHE A 78 -9.60 -3.68 12.46
C PHE A 78 -8.47 -2.64 12.48
N ILE A 79 -8.39 -1.74 11.50
CA ILE A 79 -7.31 -0.73 11.43
C ILE A 79 -7.25 0.13 12.70
N PRO A 80 -8.36 0.70 13.23
CA PRO A 80 -8.31 1.53 14.43
C PRO A 80 -7.73 0.78 15.64
N ALA A 81 -8.16 -0.47 15.86
CA ALA A 81 -7.67 -1.31 16.93
C ALA A 81 -6.17 -1.64 16.77
N LEU A 82 -5.73 -1.97 15.55
CA LEU A 82 -4.34 -2.28 15.24
C LEU A 82 -3.42 -1.07 15.44
N VAL A 83 -3.79 0.10 14.89
CA VAL A 83 -2.99 1.34 15.00
C VAL A 83 -2.87 1.78 16.45
N PHE A 84 -3.97 1.79 17.20
CA PHE A 84 -3.94 2.17 18.61
C PHE A 84 -3.15 1.19 19.46
N HIS A 85 -3.33 -0.11 19.26
CA HIS A 85 -2.59 -1.15 19.96
C HIS A 85 -1.09 -1.07 19.64
N PHE A 86 -0.74 -0.88 18.37
CA PHE A 86 0.62 -0.65 17.93
C PHE A 86 1.27 0.54 18.66
N ALA A 87 0.63 1.72 18.66
CA ALA A 87 1.17 2.92 19.29
C ALA A 87 1.40 2.74 20.81
N ASN A 88 0.47 2.08 21.48
CA ASN A 88 0.58 1.76 22.91
C ASN A 88 1.74 0.81 23.21
N LEU A 89 1.89 -0.24 22.41
CA LEU A 89 2.92 -1.24 22.62
C LEU A 89 4.30 -0.73 22.21
N TYR A 90 4.37 0.08 21.16
CA TYR A 90 5.59 0.74 20.69
C TYR A 90 6.15 1.71 21.74
N THR A 91 5.28 2.42 22.45
CA THR A 91 5.67 3.35 23.53
C THR A 91 5.87 2.69 24.89
N GLY A 92 5.62 1.37 25.01
CA GLY A 92 5.80 0.60 26.24
C GLY A 92 4.82 0.94 27.37
N ARG A 93 3.70 1.63 27.07
CA ARG A 93 2.72 2.08 28.08
C ARG A 93 1.29 1.71 27.67
N PRO A 94 0.93 0.41 27.67
CA PRO A 94 -0.34 -0.03 27.14
C PRO A 94 -1.53 0.36 28.04
N ILE A 95 -2.46 1.12 27.48
CA ILE A 95 -3.78 1.39 28.08
C ILE A 95 -4.70 0.20 27.77
N LYS A 96 -4.55 -0.88 28.55
CA LYS A 96 -5.17 -2.20 28.27
C LYS A 96 -6.68 -2.15 28.06
N TRP A 97 -7.42 -1.38 28.86
CA TRP A 97 -8.88 -1.29 28.73
C TRP A 97 -9.31 -0.62 27.43
N ALA A 98 -8.63 0.46 27.01
CA ALA A 98 -8.92 1.11 25.73
C ALA A 98 -8.57 0.23 24.53
N ILE A 99 -7.47 -0.54 24.62
CA ILE A 99 -7.11 -1.54 23.60
C ILE A 99 -8.21 -2.61 23.50
N LEU A 100 -8.63 -3.18 24.64
CA LEU A 100 -9.69 -4.19 24.69
C LEU A 100 -11.00 -3.64 24.12
N LEU A 101 -11.38 -2.42 24.51
CA LEU A 101 -12.58 -1.75 24.02
C LEU A 101 -12.57 -1.62 22.49
N LEU A 102 -11.45 -1.18 21.90
CA LEU A 102 -11.33 -1.04 20.45
C LEU A 102 -11.39 -2.39 19.72
N TRP A 103 -10.77 -3.44 20.26
CA TRP A 103 -10.88 -4.78 19.68
C TRP A 103 -12.30 -5.34 19.76
N ILE A 104 -12.97 -5.18 20.91
CA ILE A 104 -14.37 -5.59 21.08
C ILE A 104 -15.25 -4.77 20.14
N SER A 105 -15.08 -3.45 20.05
CA SER A 105 -15.89 -2.62 19.16
C SER A 105 -15.69 -3.01 17.69
N SER A 106 -14.45 -3.21 17.23
CA SER A 106 -14.17 -3.67 15.87
C SER A 106 -14.79 -5.04 15.58
N GLY A 107 -14.69 -5.99 16.52
CA GLY A 107 -15.27 -7.32 16.37
C GLY A 107 -16.81 -7.34 16.42
N VAL A 108 -17.41 -6.58 17.34
CA VAL A 108 -18.87 -6.46 17.46
C VAL A 108 -19.46 -5.75 16.25
N CYS A 109 -18.80 -4.71 15.71
CA CYS A 109 -19.25 -4.03 14.50
C CYS A 109 -19.18 -4.92 13.24
N LEU A 110 -18.27 -5.89 13.19
CA LEU A 110 -18.14 -6.80 12.04
C LEU A 110 -19.42 -7.63 11.82
N ILE A 111 -20.05 -8.12 12.90
CA ILE A 111 -21.23 -9.01 12.80
C ILE A 111 -22.40 -8.28 12.09
N PRO A 112 -22.89 -7.13 12.56
CA PRO A 112 -23.90 -6.34 11.86
C PRO A 112 -23.53 -5.94 10.44
N ILE A 113 -22.25 -5.72 10.14
CA ILE A 113 -21.80 -5.35 8.80
C ILE A 113 -21.89 -6.56 7.84
N ILE A 114 -21.52 -7.76 8.30
CA ILE A 114 -21.66 -8.98 7.50
C ILE A 114 -23.14 -9.29 7.23
N PHE A 115 -24.02 -9.08 8.21
CA PHE A 115 -25.47 -9.27 8.07
C PHE A 115 -26.20 -8.10 7.40
N GLY A 116 -25.49 -7.06 6.95
CA GLY A 116 -26.09 -5.94 6.24
C GLY A 116 -26.99 -5.04 7.09
N MET A 117 -26.82 -5.00 8.42
CA MET A 117 -27.65 -4.17 9.31
C MET A 117 -27.18 -2.71 9.39
N PHE A 118 -25.86 -2.47 9.31
CA PHE A 118 -25.31 -1.11 9.35
C PHE A 118 -24.70 -0.65 8.03
N TYR A 119 -24.19 -1.59 7.23
CA TYR A 119 -23.50 -1.36 5.97
C TYR A 119 -23.90 -2.44 4.99
N GLN A 120 -24.52 -2.07 3.88
CA GLN A 120 -24.76 -2.98 2.76
C GLN A 120 -23.89 -2.58 1.60
N ILE A 121 -23.03 -3.49 1.15
CA ILE A 121 -22.33 -3.36 -0.13
C ILE A 121 -23.19 -4.07 -1.15
N GLU A 122 -24.05 -3.29 -1.80
CA GLU A 122 -25.03 -3.79 -2.78
C GLU A 122 -25.15 -2.80 -3.94
N GLY A 123 -25.01 -3.34 -5.15
CA GLY A 123 -25.00 -2.57 -6.38
C GLY A 123 -23.73 -1.73 -6.57
N TYR A 124 -23.84 -0.74 -7.44
CA TYR A 124 -22.74 0.12 -7.83
C TYR A 124 -23.24 1.55 -8.09
N TYR A 125 -22.36 2.52 -7.89
CA TYR A 125 -22.50 3.84 -8.49
C TYR A 125 -21.82 3.85 -9.84
N SER A 126 -22.54 4.37 -10.84
CA SER A 126 -22.00 4.64 -12.18
C SER A 126 -21.74 6.13 -12.27
N TYR A 127 -20.47 6.52 -12.26
CA TYR A 127 -20.03 7.88 -12.48
C TYR A 127 -19.51 8.08 -13.91
N ASP A 128 -19.42 9.33 -14.35
CA ASP A 128 -18.86 9.67 -15.68
C ASP A 128 -17.42 9.16 -15.86
N TRP A 129 -16.69 9.00 -14.76
CA TRP A 129 -15.33 8.51 -14.76
C TRP A 129 -15.21 7.00 -14.54
N GLY A 130 -16.25 6.29 -14.10
CA GLY A 130 -16.19 4.85 -13.86
C GLY A 130 -17.18 4.34 -12.82
N ASN A 131 -17.20 3.02 -12.65
CA ASN A 131 -18.08 2.35 -11.69
C ASN A 131 -17.36 2.08 -10.37
N ILE A 132 -18.10 2.13 -9.26
CA ILE A 132 -17.59 1.68 -7.96
C ILE A 132 -18.70 1.02 -7.16
N PHE A 133 -18.34 0.05 -6.32
CA PHE A 133 -19.32 -0.58 -5.44
C PHE A 133 -19.99 0.47 -4.56
N ARG A 134 -21.30 0.30 -4.39
CA ARG A 134 -22.12 1.22 -3.60
C ARG A 134 -22.14 0.74 -2.15
N MET A 135 -21.80 1.64 -1.22
CA MET A 135 -22.16 1.49 0.18
C MET A 135 -23.57 2.06 0.35
N GLU A 136 -24.56 1.16 0.29
CA GLU A 136 -25.95 1.50 0.55
C GLU A 136 -26.20 1.61 2.05
N SER A 137 -27.14 2.47 2.36
CA SER A 137 -27.22 3.16 3.62
C SER A 137 -28.69 3.28 3.97
N SER A 138 -29.13 2.68 5.07
CA SER A 138 -30.48 2.90 5.60
C SER A 138 -30.70 4.38 5.94
N ASP A 139 -31.95 4.83 6.16
CA ASP A 139 -32.24 6.26 6.46
C ASP A 139 -31.49 6.84 7.68
N ILE A 140 -30.85 5.99 8.49
CA ILE A 140 -30.03 6.34 9.68
C ILE A 140 -28.56 6.62 9.30
N SER A 141 -28.19 6.46 8.03
CA SER A 141 -26.81 6.32 7.60
C SER A 141 -25.90 7.55 7.64
N PRO A 142 -26.34 8.80 7.39
CA PRO A 142 -25.40 9.92 7.36
C PRO A 142 -24.76 10.13 8.73
N PHE A 143 -25.54 9.87 9.78
CA PHE A 143 -25.09 9.87 11.16
C PHE A 143 -24.06 8.76 11.40
N ILE A 144 -24.33 7.52 11.00
CA ILE A 144 -23.40 6.39 11.19
C ILE A 144 -22.05 6.65 10.49
N TYR A 145 -22.06 7.16 9.25
CA TYR A 145 -20.84 7.50 8.53
C TYR A 145 -20.04 8.59 9.23
N PHE A 146 -20.73 9.64 9.72
CA PHE A 146 -20.09 10.70 10.49
C PHE A 146 -19.45 10.19 11.78
N PHE A 147 -20.14 9.31 12.52
CA PHE A 147 -19.58 8.68 13.72
C PHE A 147 -18.37 7.79 13.41
N ILE A 148 -18.40 7.05 12.31
CA ILE A 148 -17.27 6.21 11.89
C ILE A 148 -16.09 7.05 11.44
N PHE A 149 -16.33 8.18 10.77
CA PHE A 149 -15.29 9.14 10.43
C PHE A 149 -14.67 9.77 11.69
N ILE A 150 -15.49 10.23 12.64
CA ILE A 150 -15.00 10.75 13.93
C ILE A 150 -14.23 9.69 14.70
N PHE A 151 -14.74 8.46 14.75
CA PHE A 151 -14.09 7.35 15.43
C PHE A 151 -12.73 7.05 14.79
N TRP A 152 -12.67 6.96 13.46
CA TRP A 152 -11.44 6.77 12.70
C TRP A 152 -10.42 7.87 13.03
N VAL A 153 -10.76 9.13 12.79
CA VAL A 153 -9.86 10.26 13.02
C VAL A 153 -9.47 10.36 14.50
N GLY A 154 -10.41 10.16 15.42
CA GLY A 154 -10.19 10.21 16.86
C GLY A 154 -9.19 9.16 17.35
N VAL A 155 -9.28 7.92 16.85
CA VAL A 155 -8.34 6.84 17.19
C VAL A 155 -6.95 7.14 16.62
N PHE A 156 -6.85 7.59 15.38
CA PHE A 156 -5.58 7.97 14.77
C PHE A 156 -4.90 9.15 15.49
N LEU A 157 -5.67 10.19 15.83
CA LEU A 157 -5.17 11.33 16.61
C LEU A 157 -4.72 10.89 18.01
N SER A 158 -5.47 10.00 18.67
CA SER A 158 -5.10 9.46 19.97
C SER A 158 -3.80 8.65 19.92
N ALA A 159 -3.62 7.82 18.89
CA ALA A 159 -2.38 7.09 18.65
C ALA A 159 -1.19 8.05 18.42
N CYS A 160 -1.39 9.07 17.58
CA CYS A 160 -0.38 10.10 17.31
C CYS A 160 -0.03 10.90 18.56
N TRP A 161 -1.02 11.22 19.41
CA TRP A 161 -0.80 11.91 20.68
C TRP A 161 0.06 11.10 21.65
N ILE A 162 -0.20 9.80 21.79
CA ILE A 162 0.61 8.90 22.62
C ILE A 162 2.06 8.85 22.13
N LEU A 163 2.25 8.71 20.80
CA LEU A 163 3.58 8.73 20.18
C LEU A 163 4.28 10.08 20.38
N TYR A 164 3.57 11.19 20.23
CA TYR A 164 4.13 12.53 20.42
C TYR A 164 4.54 12.76 21.88
N LYS A 165 3.71 12.37 22.83
CA LYS A 165 4.04 12.46 24.26
C LYS A 165 5.27 11.63 24.61
N ASN A 166 5.43 10.45 24.00
CA ASN A 166 6.59 9.62 24.23
C ASN A 166 7.86 10.19 23.57
N SER A 167 7.75 10.78 22.37
CA SER A 167 8.90 11.37 21.67
C SER A 167 9.57 12.51 22.45
N LYS A 168 8.80 13.23 23.30
CA LYS A 168 9.34 14.25 24.21
C LYS A 168 10.14 13.70 25.39
N ARG A 169 10.01 12.41 25.70
CA ARG A 169 10.69 11.75 26.84
C ARG A 169 11.95 10.99 26.42
N VAL A 170 12.05 10.67 25.14
CA VAL A 170 13.16 9.91 24.57
C VAL A 170 14.40 10.79 24.44
N THR A 171 15.53 10.31 24.97
CA THR A 171 16.82 11.02 24.92
C THR A 171 17.49 10.87 23.55
N SER A 172 17.46 9.68 22.94
CA SER A 172 18.04 9.39 21.64
C SER A 172 17.39 10.19 20.51
N GLN A 173 18.20 10.87 19.70
CA GLN A 173 17.71 11.61 18.53
C GLN A 173 17.11 10.68 17.47
N VAL A 174 17.69 9.47 17.30
CA VAL A 174 17.24 8.50 16.30
C VAL A 174 15.84 7.98 16.65
N GLU A 175 15.66 7.57 17.91
CA GLU A 175 14.37 7.06 18.38
C GLU A 175 13.29 8.17 18.36
N ARG A 176 13.67 9.42 18.63
CA ARG A 176 12.75 10.56 18.46
C ARG A 176 12.32 10.76 17.01
N ARG A 177 13.25 10.64 16.06
CA ARG A 177 12.94 10.69 14.62
C ARG A 177 12.01 9.56 14.21
N HIS A 178 12.19 8.35 14.73
CA HIS A 178 11.25 7.22 14.50
C HIS A 178 9.81 7.58 14.88
N HIS A 179 9.61 8.20 16.04
CA HIS A 179 8.27 8.64 16.45
C HIS A 179 7.67 9.64 15.46
N TYR A 180 8.46 10.62 14.99
CA TYR A 180 7.98 11.60 14.02
C TYR A 180 7.64 10.99 12.66
N TYR A 181 8.41 10.00 12.19
CA TYR A 181 8.06 9.27 10.96
C TYR A 181 6.73 8.53 11.10
N ILE A 182 6.54 7.81 12.21
CA ILE A 182 5.30 7.08 12.48
C ILE A 182 4.12 8.05 12.60
N ILE A 183 4.27 9.17 13.32
CA ILE A 183 3.21 10.17 13.45
C ILE A 183 2.84 10.76 12.09
N ALA A 184 3.84 11.18 11.30
CA ALA A 184 3.61 11.76 9.98
C ALA A 184 2.90 10.75 9.07
N SER A 185 3.35 9.50 9.05
CA SER A 185 2.71 8.45 8.24
C SER A 185 1.27 8.16 8.70
N LEU A 186 1.04 8.06 10.01
CA LEU A 186 -0.30 7.81 10.56
C LEU A 186 -1.26 8.97 10.27
N MET A 187 -0.79 10.21 10.27
CA MET A 187 -1.61 11.36 9.86
C MET A 187 -1.97 11.29 8.38
N VAL A 188 -1.01 11.00 7.50
CA VAL A 188 -1.25 10.87 6.06
C VAL A 188 -2.30 9.78 5.77
N VAL A 189 -2.17 8.60 6.36
CA VAL A 189 -3.15 7.51 6.15
C VAL A 189 -4.49 7.78 6.83
N ALA A 190 -4.53 8.56 7.91
CA ALA A 190 -5.80 9.00 8.50
C ALA A 190 -6.61 9.84 7.52
N PHE A 191 -5.96 10.72 6.75
CA PHE A 191 -6.59 11.51 5.68
C PHE A 191 -6.91 10.69 4.43
N ALA A 192 -6.24 9.56 4.19
CA ALA A 192 -6.50 8.72 3.02
C ALA A 192 -7.93 8.14 2.97
N ILE A 193 -8.69 8.21 4.07
CA ILE A 193 -10.10 7.80 4.13
C ILE A 193 -11.00 8.61 3.18
N VAL A 194 -10.59 9.80 2.74
CA VAL A 194 -11.40 10.63 1.81
C VAL A 194 -11.86 9.89 0.55
N LYS A 195 -11.13 8.87 0.09
CA LYS A 195 -11.55 8.03 -1.04
C LYS A 195 -12.85 7.27 -0.79
N THR A 196 -13.21 6.96 0.45
CA THR A 196 -14.47 6.25 0.73
C THR A 196 -15.69 7.13 0.45
N MET A 197 -15.52 8.44 0.27
CA MET A 197 -16.61 9.34 -0.12
C MET A 197 -17.21 8.95 -1.48
N VAL A 198 -16.40 8.46 -2.42
CA VAL A 198 -16.91 8.01 -3.73
C VAL A 198 -17.75 6.74 -3.61
N THR A 199 -17.54 5.92 -2.58
CA THR A 199 -18.40 4.74 -2.34
C THR A 199 -19.72 5.12 -1.65
N MET A 200 -19.88 6.39 -1.25
CA MET A 200 -21.05 6.95 -0.57
C MET A 200 -21.89 7.86 -1.48
N GLY A 201 -21.62 7.89 -2.80
CA GLY A 201 -22.41 8.67 -3.74
C GLY A 201 -21.80 10.04 -4.11
N ILE A 202 -20.66 10.43 -3.52
CA ILE A 202 -20.02 11.71 -3.84
C ILE A 202 -19.25 11.59 -5.16
N ASP A 203 -19.81 12.16 -6.23
CA ASP A 203 -19.20 12.16 -7.57
C ASP A 203 -18.08 13.21 -7.69
N ILE A 204 -16.99 12.96 -6.99
CA ILE A 204 -15.73 13.71 -7.15
C ILE A 204 -14.65 12.68 -7.44
N GLY A 205 -14.50 12.35 -8.73
CA GLY A 205 -13.58 11.30 -9.18
C GLY A 205 -12.12 11.49 -8.77
N PHE A 206 -11.69 12.71 -8.41
CA PHE A 206 -10.35 12.99 -7.88
C PHE A 206 -10.11 12.42 -6.47
N LEU A 207 -11.15 12.20 -5.66
CA LEU A 207 -10.99 11.72 -4.28
C LEU A 207 -10.42 10.31 -4.21
N LEU A 208 -10.76 9.46 -5.19
CA LEU A 208 -10.29 8.09 -5.26
C LEU A 208 -8.76 8.01 -5.47
N PRO A 209 -8.17 8.56 -6.56
CA PRO A 209 -6.72 8.58 -6.75
C PRO A 209 -6.00 9.38 -5.66
N LEU A 210 -6.60 10.47 -5.14
CA LEU A 210 -6.00 11.21 -4.01
C LEU A 210 -5.82 10.32 -2.77
N GLY A 211 -6.85 9.57 -2.38
CA GLY A 211 -6.75 8.68 -1.23
C GLY A 211 -5.84 7.47 -1.46
N MET A 212 -5.62 7.06 -2.73
CA MET A 212 -4.62 6.06 -3.07
C MET A 212 -3.21 6.63 -2.96
N PHE A 213 -2.97 7.81 -3.54
CA PHE A 213 -1.70 8.52 -3.42
C PHE A 213 -1.31 8.77 -1.95
N LEU A 214 -2.27 9.11 -1.07
CA LEU A 214 -2.00 9.25 0.36
C LEU A 214 -1.59 7.92 1.02
N ASN A 215 -2.16 6.78 0.62
CA ASN A 215 -1.66 5.47 1.09
C ASN A 215 -0.20 5.25 0.68
N ASP A 216 0.15 5.60 -0.56
CA ASP A 216 1.50 5.44 -1.10
C ASP A 216 2.52 6.36 -0.42
N MET A 217 2.10 7.58 -0.09
CA MET A 217 2.88 8.50 0.75
C MET A 217 3.11 7.91 2.13
N PHE A 218 2.09 7.31 2.77
CA PHE A 218 2.25 6.62 4.05
C PHE A 218 3.31 5.52 3.95
N ALA A 219 3.19 4.65 2.94
CA ALA A 219 4.12 3.55 2.71
C ALA A 219 5.54 4.09 2.44
N THR A 220 5.67 5.15 1.65
CA THR A 220 6.95 5.79 1.33
C THR A 220 7.62 6.37 2.58
N ILE A 221 6.88 7.10 3.44
CA ILE A 221 7.43 7.68 4.68
C ILE A 221 7.95 6.58 5.60
N ILE A 222 7.20 5.49 5.77
CA ILE A 222 7.61 4.34 6.59
C ILE A 222 8.80 3.63 5.95
N GLY A 223 8.77 3.37 4.65
CA GLY A 223 9.87 2.76 3.91
C GLY A 223 11.15 3.56 4.06
N LEU A 224 11.08 4.89 3.92
CA LEU A 224 12.20 5.79 4.17
C LEU A 224 12.72 5.71 5.61
N ALA A 225 11.84 5.64 6.60
CA ALA A 225 12.24 5.49 8.00
C ALA A 225 12.96 4.15 8.26
N ILE A 226 12.48 3.06 7.64
CA ILE A 226 13.11 1.73 7.72
C ILE A 226 14.50 1.77 7.07
N ILE A 227 14.63 2.41 5.89
CA ILE A 227 15.89 2.46 5.14
C ILE A 227 16.91 3.37 5.81
N LYS A 228 16.53 4.63 6.07
CA LYS A 228 17.44 5.71 6.47
C LYS A 228 17.82 5.59 7.94
N ASP A 229 16.82 5.40 8.80
CA ASP A 229 17.00 5.45 10.24
C ASP A 229 16.89 4.09 10.91
N ARG A 230 16.85 3.01 10.11
CA ARG A 230 16.73 1.63 10.58
C ARG A 230 15.54 1.49 11.52
N LEU A 231 14.40 2.09 11.16
CA LEU A 231 13.14 1.82 11.86
C LEU A 231 12.95 0.29 11.88
N PHE A 232 12.87 -0.27 13.08
CA PHE A 232 12.80 -1.72 13.35
C PHE A 232 14.08 -2.55 13.09
N ASP A 233 15.23 -1.92 12.85
CA ASP A 233 16.56 -2.54 12.63
C ASP A 233 16.66 -3.48 11.42
N ILE A 234 16.12 -3.07 10.26
CA ILE A 234 15.89 -3.92 9.07
C ILE A 234 16.85 -3.60 7.88
N THR A 235 18.13 -3.32 8.12
CA THR A 235 19.00 -2.70 7.08
C THR A 235 19.46 -3.62 5.93
N VAL A 236 19.44 -4.95 6.10
CA VAL A 236 20.20 -5.87 5.23
C VAL A 236 19.52 -6.14 3.88
N ILE A 237 18.19 -6.03 3.78
CA ILE A 237 17.43 -6.48 2.60
C ILE A 237 17.20 -5.35 1.58
N ILE A 238 17.07 -4.10 2.01
CA ILE A 238 16.63 -3.02 1.11
C ILE A 238 17.76 -2.52 0.21
N LYS A 239 19.03 -2.60 0.63
CA LYS A 239 20.16 -2.33 -0.27
C LYS A 239 20.19 -3.30 -1.45
N LYS A 240 19.81 -4.57 -1.23
CA LYS A 240 19.69 -5.56 -2.29
C LYS A 240 18.48 -5.25 -3.17
N GLY A 241 17.32 -4.98 -2.57
CA GLY A 241 16.08 -4.65 -3.29
C GLY A 241 16.22 -3.41 -4.18
N MET A 242 16.73 -2.30 -3.66
CA MET A 242 16.95 -1.06 -4.45
C MET A 242 17.92 -1.30 -5.61
N LEU A 243 19.01 -2.04 -5.38
CA LEU A 243 19.94 -2.38 -6.44
C LEU A 243 19.25 -3.23 -7.53
N PHE A 244 18.49 -4.25 -7.12
CA PHE A 244 17.72 -5.09 -8.04
C PHE A 244 16.62 -4.33 -8.78
N SER A 245 15.95 -3.36 -8.15
CA SER A 245 14.93 -2.52 -8.80
C SER A 245 15.54 -1.53 -9.78
N ILE A 246 16.67 -0.89 -9.46
CA ILE A 246 17.42 -0.04 -10.39
C ILE A 246 17.90 -0.87 -11.58
N LEU A 247 18.43 -2.08 -11.32
CA LEU A 247 18.85 -3.00 -12.36
C LEU A 247 17.69 -3.45 -13.23
N ALA A 248 16.57 -3.87 -12.64
CA ALA A 248 15.38 -4.27 -13.37
C ALA A 248 14.82 -3.12 -14.22
N GLY A 249 14.75 -1.90 -13.66
CA GLY A 249 14.36 -0.69 -14.38
C GLY A 249 15.28 -0.38 -15.56
N ALA A 250 16.60 -0.45 -15.36
CA ALA A 250 17.58 -0.28 -16.44
C ALA A 250 17.43 -1.35 -17.53
N VAL A 251 17.15 -2.60 -17.14
CA VAL A 251 16.90 -3.72 -18.06
C VAL A 251 15.64 -3.49 -18.89
N ILE A 252 14.53 -3.11 -18.25
CA ILE A 252 13.26 -2.80 -18.94
C ILE A 252 13.45 -1.60 -19.88
N PHE A 253 14.17 -0.57 -19.43
CA PHE A 253 14.47 0.61 -20.24
C PHE A 253 15.30 0.27 -21.48
N ILE A 254 16.40 -0.49 -21.32
CA ILE A 254 17.23 -0.93 -22.46
C ILE A 254 16.41 -1.78 -23.42
N TYR A 255 15.59 -2.71 -22.89
CA TYR A 255 14.72 -3.54 -23.70
C TYR A 255 13.73 -2.69 -24.52
N SER A 256 12.99 -1.81 -23.86
CA SER A 256 12.01 -0.91 -24.50
C SER A 256 12.68 0.03 -25.50
N PHE A 257 13.88 0.53 -25.20
CA PHE A 257 14.66 1.38 -26.09
C PHE A 257 15.13 0.63 -27.34
N VAL A 258 15.65 -0.59 -27.20
CA VAL A 258 16.06 -1.44 -28.34
C VAL A 258 14.86 -1.81 -29.20
N GLU A 259 13.74 -2.21 -28.58
CA GLU A 259 12.49 -2.50 -29.27
C GLU A 259 12.00 -1.29 -30.07
N HIS A 260 11.99 -0.10 -29.46
CA HIS A 260 11.61 1.13 -30.14
C HIS A 260 12.54 1.47 -31.31
N LEU A 261 13.86 1.32 -31.14
CA LEU A 261 14.82 1.53 -32.24
C LEU A 261 14.62 0.53 -33.38
N LEU A 262 14.39 -0.75 -33.08
CA LEU A 262 14.15 -1.77 -34.11
C LEU A 262 12.86 -1.49 -34.89
N VAL A 263 11.77 -1.11 -34.21
CA VAL A 263 10.52 -0.75 -34.87
C VAL A 263 10.70 0.49 -35.74
N THR A 264 11.32 1.55 -35.23
CA THR A 264 11.47 2.82 -35.96
C THR A 264 12.43 2.70 -37.15
N PHE A 265 13.56 2.00 -37.02
CA PHE A 265 14.57 1.94 -38.09
C PHE A 265 14.42 0.75 -39.06
N ILE A 266 13.86 -0.37 -38.61
CA ILE A 266 13.73 -1.60 -39.41
C ILE A 266 12.28 -1.84 -39.84
N GLY A 267 11.31 -1.47 -39.00
CA GLY A 267 9.87 -1.61 -39.29
C GLY A 267 9.44 -0.84 -40.53
N GLU A 268 9.96 0.38 -40.74
CA GLU A 268 9.69 1.19 -41.95
C GLU A 268 10.13 0.51 -43.26
N LYS A 269 11.11 -0.40 -43.21
CA LYS A 269 11.62 -1.10 -44.40
C LYS A 269 11.02 -2.49 -44.63
N VAL A 270 10.38 -3.09 -43.64
CA VAL A 270 9.97 -4.50 -43.66
C VAL A 270 8.44 -4.69 -43.59
N GLY A 271 7.68 -3.62 -43.38
CA GLY A 271 6.22 -3.68 -43.26
C GLY A 271 5.79 -3.96 -41.83
N GLU A 272 4.86 -3.13 -41.35
CA GLU A 272 4.53 -2.86 -39.93
C GLU A 272 4.01 -4.03 -39.07
N SER A 273 4.04 -5.29 -39.52
CA SER A 273 3.35 -6.41 -38.82
C SER A 273 4.10 -7.73 -38.76
N SER A 274 5.44 -7.72 -38.80
CA SER A 274 6.20 -8.96 -38.62
C SER A 274 6.30 -9.36 -37.15
N THR A 275 5.45 -10.30 -36.71
CA THR A 275 5.56 -10.99 -35.40
C THR A 275 6.96 -11.59 -35.18
N ALA A 276 7.68 -11.88 -36.26
CA ALA A 276 9.05 -12.36 -36.22
C ALA A 276 10.06 -11.29 -35.74
N LEU A 277 9.84 -10.00 -36.02
CA LEU A 277 10.68 -8.91 -35.50
C LEU A 277 10.52 -8.75 -33.98
N HIS A 278 9.29 -8.90 -33.46
CA HIS A 278 9.06 -8.93 -32.01
C HIS A 278 9.72 -10.13 -31.34
N LEU A 279 9.58 -11.34 -31.90
CA LEU A 279 10.24 -12.54 -31.39
C LEU A 279 11.78 -12.42 -31.41
N LEU A 280 12.33 -11.82 -32.47
CA LEU A 280 13.76 -11.56 -32.58
C LEU A 280 14.24 -10.51 -31.57
N SER A 281 13.47 -9.43 -31.37
CA SER A 281 13.71 -8.42 -30.32
C SER A 281 13.75 -9.06 -28.93
N VAL A 282 12.77 -9.89 -28.59
CA VAL A 282 12.71 -10.63 -27.32
C VAL A 282 13.91 -11.57 -27.17
N ALA A 283 14.27 -12.30 -28.22
CA ALA A 283 15.41 -13.22 -28.20
C ALA A 283 16.75 -12.50 -28.01
N ILE A 284 16.97 -11.38 -28.71
CA ILE A 284 18.19 -10.55 -28.57
C ILE A 284 18.24 -9.92 -27.18
N GLY A 285 17.10 -9.40 -26.70
CA GLY A 285 16.96 -8.86 -25.35
C GLY A 285 17.38 -9.90 -24.31
N ILE A 286 16.81 -11.11 -24.36
CA ILE A 286 17.14 -12.20 -23.44
C ILE A 286 18.63 -12.59 -23.56
N ALA A 287 19.16 -12.73 -24.78
CA ALA A 287 20.54 -13.16 -25.01
C ALA A 287 21.59 -12.16 -24.48
N VAL A 288 21.31 -10.85 -24.54
CA VAL A 288 22.20 -9.80 -24.03
C VAL A 288 22.01 -9.61 -22.51
N LEU A 289 20.78 -9.69 -22.02
CA LEU A 289 20.43 -9.39 -20.64
C LEU A 289 20.81 -10.52 -19.67
N MET A 290 20.67 -11.80 -20.08
CA MET A 290 20.98 -12.95 -19.23
C MET A 290 22.46 -13.00 -18.77
N PRO A 291 23.47 -12.80 -19.63
CA PRO A 291 24.86 -12.76 -19.19
C PRO A 291 25.18 -11.51 -18.37
N LEU A 292 24.54 -10.37 -18.64
CA LEU A 292 24.72 -9.14 -17.86
C LEU A 292 24.16 -9.31 -16.44
N LYS A 293 22.95 -9.86 -16.31
CA LYS A 293 22.33 -10.21 -15.01
C LYS A 293 23.28 -11.09 -14.19
N ASN A 294 23.78 -12.18 -14.78
CA ASN A 294 24.66 -13.13 -14.09
C ASN A 294 25.99 -12.50 -13.64
N ARG A 295 26.53 -11.53 -14.39
CA ARG A 295 27.74 -10.80 -13.98
C ARG A 295 27.48 -9.86 -12.82
N ILE A 296 26.34 -9.19 -12.82
CA ILE A 296 25.97 -8.24 -11.77
C ILE A 296 25.63 -8.97 -10.48
N GLU A 297 24.88 -10.08 -10.54
CA GLU A 297 24.62 -10.94 -9.37
C GLU A 297 25.93 -11.39 -8.72
N LYS A 298 26.90 -11.87 -9.50
CA LYS A 298 28.24 -12.26 -8.99
C LYS A 298 29.03 -11.10 -8.40
N ALA A 299 28.98 -9.91 -9.01
CA ALA A 299 29.68 -8.73 -8.50
C ALA A 299 29.10 -8.26 -7.16
N VAL A 300 27.77 -8.31 -7.03
CA VAL A 300 27.04 -7.96 -5.82
C VAL A 300 27.34 -8.98 -4.71
N GLU A 301 27.27 -10.27 -5.01
CA GLU A 301 27.65 -11.33 -4.08
C GLU A 301 29.09 -11.19 -3.60
N GLY A 302 30.03 -10.90 -4.50
CA GLY A 302 31.44 -10.67 -4.17
C GLY A 302 31.66 -9.45 -3.26
N TYR A 303 31.01 -8.32 -3.56
CA TYR A 303 31.11 -7.10 -2.76
C TYR A 303 30.58 -7.29 -1.34
N PHE A 304 29.49 -8.05 -1.17
CA PHE A 304 28.91 -8.31 0.15
C PHE A 304 29.61 -9.44 0.91
N ALA A 305 30.19 -10.44 0.23
CA ALA A 305 31.01 -11.47 0.88
C ALA A 305 32.25 -10.88 1.57
N HIS A 306 32.83 -9.81 0.99
CA HIS A 306 33.95 -9.07 1.57
C HIS A 306 33.56 -8.15 2.75
N ARG A 307 32.27 -7.86 2.95
CA ARG A 307 31.74 -7.07 4.07
C ARG A 307 30.93 -7.93 5.06
N LYS A 308 31.41 -9.13 5.39
CA LYS A 308 31.05 -9.77 6.67
C LYS A 308 31.59 -8.89 7.80
N LEU A 309 30.77 -7.91 8.21
CA LEU A 309 31.01 -7.09 9.38
C LEU A 309 30.90 -7.98 10.62
N VAL A 310 31.98 -7.95 11.40
CA VAL A 310 32.10 -8.48 12.76
C VAL A 310 30.90 -8.00 13.59
N PHE A 311 30.30 -8.94 14.31
CA PHE A 311 29.13 -8.74 15.19
C PHE A 311 29.39 -7.72 16.29
#